data_AF-A0A5C3L1H8-F1
#
_entry.id   AF-A0A5C3L1H8-F1
#
_cell.length_a   1.000
_cell.length_b   1.000
_cell.length_c   1.000
_cell.angle_alpha   90.00
_cell.angle_beta   90.00
_cell.angle_gamma   90.00
#
_symmetry.space_group_name_H-M   'P 1'
#
loop_
_entity.id
_entity.type
_entity.pdbx_description
1 polymer ?
#
loop_
_entity_poly.entity_id
_entity_poly.type
_entity_poly.pdbx_seq_one_letter_code
_entity_poly.pdbx_strand_id
1 'polypeptide(L)'
;MFCRRAGARDPAFRASAVDVEDNDDDSEQKQWPWSGGRPRCFVYWQEFQKCYAQTDSPRECTPSANDYLECLHKPKETARAHAIEKEYLRAVQRATKENKKSSDALADSVIVGVGLINREGTDKA
;
A
#
# COMPACT_ATOMS: atom_id res chain seq x y z
N MET A 1 -2.03 -44.78 33.37
CA MET A 1 -3.05 -44.16 34.25
C MET A 1 -2.45 -42.84 34.71
N PHE A 2 -2.87 -41.65 34.26
CA PHE A 2 -4.21 -41.06 34.27
C PHE A 2 -4.49 -40.23 33.01
N CYS A 3 -5.72 -40.33 32.52
CA CYS A 3 -6.33 -39.47 31.50
C CYS A 3 -7.09 -38.29 32.14
N ARG A 4 -7.39 -37.29 31.28
CA ARG A 4 -8.32 -36.14 31.36
C ARG A 4 -7.63 -34.79 31.62
N ARG A 5 -7.93 -33.71 30.88
CA ARG A 5 -9.16 -33.41 30.13
C ARG A 5 -8.85 -32.45 28.98
N ALA A 6 -9.41 -32.73 27.81
CA ALA A 6 -9.49 -31.81 26.68
C ALA A 6 -10.35 -30.60 27.12
N GLY A 7 -9.74 -29.41 27.14
CA GLY A 7 -10.46 -28.15 27.24
C GLY A 7 -11.14 -27.87 25.90
N ALA A 8 -12.46 -27.68 25.96
CA ALA A 8 -13.28 -27.29 24.83
C ALA A 8 -12.72 -26.01 24.20
N ARG A 9 -12.54 -26.00 22.86
CA ARG A 9 -12.35 -24.75 22.14
C ARG A 9 -13.71 -24.06 22.09
N ASP A 10 -13.82 -22.92 22.76
CA ASP A 10 -14.98 -22.06 22.69
C ASP A 10 -15.30 -21.70 21.22
N PRO A 11 -16.54 -21.90 20.75
CA PRO A 11 -16.94 -21.56 19.38
C PRO A 11 -17.14 -20.04 19.16
N ALA A 12 -16.76 -19.20 20.12
CA ALA A 12 -17.00 -17.76 20.10
C ALA A 12 -15.81 -16.94 19.56
N PHE A 13 -14.64 -17.53 19.29
CA PHE A 13 -13.56 -16.82 18.59
C PHE A 13 -13.77 -16.85 17.08
N ARG A 14 -14.89 -16.28 16.64
CA ARG A 14 -15.12 -15.95 15.24
C ARG A 14 -14.32 -14.68 14.96
N ALA A 15 -13.01 -14.84 14.77
CA ALA A 15 -12.21 -13.82 14.10
C ALA A 15 -12.68 -13.77 12.64
N SER A 16 -13.52 -12.79 12.32
CA SER A 16 -13.52 -12.24 10.97
C SER A 16 -12.23 -11.45 10.82
N ALA A 17 -11.18 -12.13 10.39
CA ALA A 17 -9.98 -11.49 9.86
C ALA A 17 -10.03 -11.71 8.35
N VAL A 18 -10.04 -10.60 7.60
CA VAL A 18 -9.61 -10.62 6.22
C VAL A 18 -8.12 -10.86 6.32
N ASP A 19 -7.68 -12.09 6.06
CA ASP A 19 -6.26 -12.40 5.94
C ASP A 19 -5.74 -11.68 4.70
N VAL A 20 -5.24 -10.45 4.89
CA VAL A 20 -4.26 -9.88 3.97
C VAL A 20 -2.98 -10.61 4.31
N GLU A 21 -2.67 -11.64 3.54
CA GLU A 21 -1.36 -12.29 3.61
C GLU A 21 -0.32 -11.28 3.08
N ASP A 22 0.25 -10.50 4.00
CA ASP A 22 1.49 -9.76 3.80
C ASP A 22 2.60 -10.80 3.50
N ASN A 23 2.81 -11.06 2.21
CA ASN A 23 3.99 -11.77 1.72
C ASN A 23 5.18 -10.80 1.71
N ASP A 24 5.70 -10.50 2.89
CA ASP A 24 6.99 -9.81 3.07
C ASP A 24 8.13 -10.86 3.01
N ASP A 25 8.40 -11.42 1.84
CA ASP A 25 9.69 -12.07 1.55
C ASP A 25 10.50 -11.16 0.61
N ASP A 26 11.06 -10.10 1.20
CA ASP A 26 11.88 -9.08 0.51
C ASP A 26 13.34 -9.20 0.96
N SER A 27 13.85 -10.43 1.03
CA SER A 27 15.14 -10.71 1.69
C SER A 27 16.37 -10.74 0.76
N GLU A 28 16.24 -10.81 -0.57
CA GLU A 28 17.42 -10.81 -1.45
C GLU A 28 17.17 -10.15 -2.83
N GLN A 29 17.07 -8.82 -2.89
CA GLN A 29 17.24 -8.11 -4.17
C GLN A 29 17.99 -6.79 -4.01
N LYS A 30 19.30 -6.87 -3.77
CA LYS A 30 20.21 -5.73 -4.02
C LYS A 30 20.46 -5.61 -5.52
N GLN A 31 19.41 -5.27 -6.25
CA GLN A 31 19.45 -5.07 -7.69
C GLN A 31 20.00 -3.67 -7.99
N TRP A 32 21.21 -3.62 -8.56
CA TRP A 32 21.69 -2.43 -9.26
C TRP A 32 20.62 -1.99 -10.29
N PRO A 33 20.36 -0.69 -10.46
CA PRO A 33 19.37 -0.25 -11.44
C PRO A 33 19.71 -0.84 -12.80
N TRP A 34 18.81 -1.63 -13.37
CA TRP A 34 18.99 -2.29 -14.68
C TRP A 34 19.40 -1.31 -15.79
N SER A 35 19.09 -0.03 -15.62
CA SER A 35 19.40 1.06 -16.53
C SER A 35 20.82 1.63 -16.40
N GLY A 36 21.71 1.09 -15.55
CA GLY A 36 23.08 1.61 -15.36
C GLY A 36 23.14 3.05 -14.83
N GLY A 37 22.00 3.62 -14.46
CA GLY A 37 21.85 4.98 -13.94
C GLY A 37 21.94 5.04 -12.42
N ARG A 38 21.84 6.26 -11.88
CA ARG A 38 21.78 6.48 -10.43
C ARG A 38 20.52 5.81 -9.86
N PRO A 39 20.60 5.12 -8.69
CA PRO A 39 19.42 4.50 -8.09
C PRO A 39 18.39 5.57 -7.67
N ARG A 40 17.11 5.19 -7.61
CA ARG A 40 15.98 6.11 -7.37
C ARG A 40 16.17 7.02 -6.14
N CYS A 41 16.72 6.48 -5.05
CA CYS A 41 16.92 7.20 -3.79
C CYS A 41 18.35 7.76 -3.62
N PHE A 42 19.13 7.84 -4.71
CA PHE A 42 20.52 8.29 -4.65
C PHE A 42 20.69 9.74 -4.16
N VAL A 43 19.76 10.63 -4.52
CA VAL A 43 19.82 12.05 -4.11
C VAL A 43 19.73 12.18 -2.59
N TYR A 44 18.78 11.49 -1.96
CA TYR A 44 18.63 11.49 -0.50
C TYR A 44 19.84 10.87 0.22
N TRP A 45 20.42 9.83 -0.36
CA TRP A 45 21.67 9.26 0.15
C TRP A 45 22.83 10.27 0.10
N GLN A 46 22.95 11.03 -0.99
CA GLN A 46 23.98 12.06 -1.10
C GLN A 46 23.81 13.16 -0.05
N GLU A 47 22.58 13.59 0.24
CA GLU A 47 22.33 14.60 1.29
C GLU A 47 22.68 14.07 2.69
N PHE A 48 22.32 12.82 2.98
CA PHE A 48 22.76 12.17 4.23
C PHE A 48 24.29 12.09 4.34
N GLN A 49 24.97 11.67 3.26
CA GLN A 49 26.43 11.59 3.22
C GLN A 49 27.10 12.96 3.39
N LYS A 50 26.55 14.03 2.79
CA LYS A 50 27.06 15.39 2.99
C LYS A 50 26.97 15.82 4.45
N CYS A 51 25.84 15.59 5.10
CA CYS A 51 25.67 15.91 6.51
C CYS A 51 26.63 15.10 7.39
N TYR A 52 26.71 13.79 7.13
CA TYR A 52 27.56 12.87 7.89
C TYR A 52 29.05 13.19 7.76
N ALA A 53 29.49 13.63 6.58
CA ALA A 53 30.88 14.04 6.35
C ALA A 53 31.25 15.38 7.01
N GLN A 54 30.27 16.20 7.38
CA GLN A 54 30.48 17.52 7.97
C GLN A 54 30.38 17.52 9.50
N THR A 55 29.94 16.42 10.12
CA THR A 55 29.54 16.40 11.54
C THR A 55 30.18 15.24 12.28
N ASP A 56 30.70 15.48 13.48
CA ASP A 56 31.29 14.43 14.33
C ASP A 56 30.23 13.56 15.04
N SER A 57 28.99 14.06 15.12
CA SER A 57 27.84 13.42 15.75
C SER A 57 26.84 12.91 14.70
N PRO A 58 26.67 11.58 14.53
CA PRO A 58 25.72 11.01 13.58
C PRO A 58 24.25 11.37 13.85
N ARG A 59 23.93 11.77 15.08
CA ARG A 59 22.55 12.07 15.51
C ARG A 59 22.01 13.36 14.90
N GLU A 60 22.89 14.29 14.54
CA GLU A 60 22.50 15.57 13.94
C GLU A 60 21.97 15.38 12.51
N CYS A 61 22.40 14.31 11.83
CA CYS A 61 21.98 13.95 10.47
C CYS A 61 20.76 13.03 10.41
N THR A 62 20.06 12.84 11.54
CA THR A 62 18.83 12.03 11.61
C THR A 62 17.74 12.47 10.62
N PRO A 63 17.49 13.77 10.39
CA PRO A 63 16.48 14.20 9.40
C PRO A 63 16.79 13.67 7.99
N SER A 64 18.03 13.85 7.52
CA SER A 64 18.46 13.37 6.20
C SER A 64 18.47 11.83 6.12
N ALA A 65 18.80 11.15 7.22
CA ALA A 65 18.71 9.69 7.29
C ALA A 65 17.26 9.20 7.17
N ASN A 66 16.33 9.89 7.84
CA ASN A 66 14.91 9.55 7.77
C ASN A 66 14.34 9.73 6.36
N ASP A 67 14.77 10.75 5.63
CA ASP A 67 14.33 10.97 4.24
C ASP A 67 14.85 9.88 3.30
N TYR A 68 16.09 9.42 3.52
CA TYR A 68 16.63 8.29 2.76
C TYR A 68 15.87 6.99 3.02
N LEU A 69 15.55 6.68 4.29
CA LEU A 69 14.78 5.51 4.68
C LEU A 69 13.31 5.59 4.25
N GLU A 70 12.73 6.80 4.23
CA GLU A 70 11.41 7.04 3.67
C GLU A 70 11.38 6.70 2.18
N CYS A 71 12.36 7.16 1.41
CA CYS A 71 12.40 6.85 -0.02
C CYS A 71 12.54 5.35 -0.29
N LEU A 72 13.33 4.64 0.54
CA LEU A 72 13.64 3.22 0.35
C LEU A 72 12.45 2.30 0.71
N HIS A 73 11.82 2.53 1.86
CA HIS A 73 10.79 1.64 2.40
C HIS A 73 9.37 2.23 2.33
N LYS A 74 9.24 3.52 2.04
CA LYS A 74 7.96 4.23 1.92
C LYS A 74 7.00 4.03 3.11
N PRO A 75 7.44 3.88 4.37
CA PRO A 75 6.56 3.50 5.47
C PRO A 75 5.46 4.55 5.70
N LYS A 76 5.80 5.83 5.55
CA LYS A 76 4.85 6.94 5.71
C LYS A 76 3.84 7.00 4.56
N GLU A 77 4.29 6.73 3.33
CA GLU A 77 3.42 6.73 2.15
C GLU A 77 2.46 5.55 2.17
N THR A 78 2.95 4.34 2.48
CA THR A 78 2.12 3.14 2.63
C THR A 78 1.07 3.34 3.72
N ALA A 79 1.45 3.84 4.89
CA ALA A 79 0.51 4.13 5.97
C ALA A 79 -0.56 5.16 5.57
N ARG A 80 -0.17 6.20 4.82
CA ARG A 80 -1.10 7.21 4.31
C ARG A 80 -2.06 6.64 3.28
N ALA A 81 -1.57 5.83 2.34
CA ALA A 81 -2.39 5.18 1.31
C ALA A 81 -3.47 4.30 1.96
N HIS A 82 -3.09 3.47 2.94
CA HIS A 82 -4.05 2.65 3.69
C HIS A 82 -5.07 3.48 4.48
N ALA A 83 -4.66 4.61 5.06
CA ALA A 83 -5.59 5.49 5.77
C ALA A 83 -6.64 6.06 4.80
N ILE A 84 -6.23 6.50 3.60
CA ILE A 84 -7.13 7.02 2.57
C ILE A 84 -8.06 5.91 2.05
N GLU A 85 -7.51 4.75 1.74
CA GLU A 85 -8.27 3.57 1.29
C GLU A 85 -9.35 3.19 2.31
N LYS A 86 -9.00 3.16 3.60
CA LYS A 86 -9.95 2.86 4.67
C LYS A 86 -11.10 3.86 4.74
N GLU A 87 -10.82 5.15 4.61
CA GLU A 87 -11.86 6.18 4.59
C GLU A 87 -12.71 6.11 3.32
N TYR A 88 -12.09 5.81 2.17
CA TYR A 88 -12.81 5.58 0.93
C TYR A 88 -13.78 4.39 1.05
N LEU A 89 -13.30 3.24 1.56
CA LEU A 89 -14.14 2.07 1.79
C LEU A 89 -15.29 2.36 2.77
N ARG A 90 -15.04 3.14 3.83
CA ARG A 90 -16.11 3.61 4.76
C ARG A 90 -17.15 4.47 4.05
N ALA A 91 -16.72 5.38 3.18
CA ALA A 91 -17.62 6.22 2.39
C ALA A 91 -18.44 5.39 1.40
N VAL A 92 -17.81 4.48 0.66
CA VAL A 92 -18.47 3.56 -0.27
C VAL A 92 -19.48 2.69 0.47
N GLN A 93 -19.13 2.10 1.62
CA GLN A 93 -20.07 1.28 2.39
C GLN A 93 -21.30 2.07 2.87
N ARG A 94 -21.15 3.34 3.26
CA ARG A 94 -22.30 4.21 3.59
C ARG A 94 -23.17 4.46 2.34
N ALA A 95 -22.55 4.85 1.23
CA ALA A 95 -23.23 5.09 -0.02
C ALA A 95 -23.92 3.83 -0.58
N THR A 96 -23.34 2.64 -0.43
CA THR A 96 -23.96 1.37 -0.86
C THR A 96 -25.11 0.95 0.06
N LYS A 97 -25.05 1.24 1.37
CA LYS A 97 -26.20 0.98 2.27
C LYS A 97 -27.39 1.87 1.92
N GLU A 98 -27.14 3.10 1.47
CA GLU A 98 -28.16 4.03 1.00
C GLU A 98 -28.66 3.66 -0.41
N ASN A 99 -27.76 3.31 -1.35
CA ASN A 99 -28.08 2.90 -2.72
C ASN A 99 -28.62 1.46 -2.85
N LYS A 100 -28.49 0.58 -1.85
CA LYS A 100 -29.18 -0.73 -1.85
C LYS A 100 -30.71 -0.62 -1.82
N LYS A 101 -31.27 0.60 -1.71
CA LYS A 101 -32.69 0.89 -1.96
C LYS A 101 -33.01 1.20 -3.43
N SER A 102 -32.02 1.35 -4.30
CA SER A 102 -32.20 1.53 -5.75
C SER A 102 -31.10 0.78 -6.50
N SER A 103 -31.44 -0.43 -6.97
CA SER A 103 -30.70 -1.25 -7.94
C SER A 103 -29.88 -0.40 -8.92
N ASP A 104 -28.54 -0.56 -8.93
CA ASP A 104 -27.61 -0.44 -10.09
C ASP A 104 -26.17 -0.10 -9.65
N ALA A 105 -25.55 -0.99 -8.89
CA ALA A 105 -24.12 -0.92 -8.55
C ALA A 105 -23.22 -1.69 -9.55
N LEU A 106 -23.66 -1.86 -10.80
CA LEU A 106 -22.96 -2.62 -11.85
C LEU A 106 -21.95 -1.78 -12.66
N ALA A 107 -21.79 -0.49 -12.36
CA ALA A 107 -20.98 0.43 -13.17
C ALA A 107 -19.57 0.74 -12.62
N ASP A 108 -19.25 0.38 -11.37
CA ASP A 108 -18.08 0.96 -10.69
C ASP A 108 -16.78 0.14 -10.78
N SER A 109 -16.66 -0.74 -11.78
CA SER A 109 -15.39 -1.43 -12.05
C SER A 109 -14.98 -1.42 -13.52
N VAL A 110 -15.60 -0.58 -14.36
CA VAL A 110 -15.12 -0.41 -15.73
C VAL A 110 -14.06 0.69 -15.69
N ILE A 111 -12.79 0.29 -15.79
CA ILE A 111 -11.75 1.15 -16.36
C ILE A 111 -12.20 1.47 -17.79
N VAL A 112 -13.03 2.51 -17.95
CA VAL A 112 -13.42 3.04 -19.25
C VAL A 112 -12.23 3.83 -19.75
N GLY A 113 -11.35 3.12 -20.45
CA GLY A 113 -10.49 3.63 -21.51
C GLY A 113 -9.56 4.79 -21.16
N VAL A 114 -8.27 4.47 -21.05
CA VAL A 114 -7.18 5.41 -21.37
C VAL A 114 -7.29 5.76 -22.87
N GLY A 115 -8.24 6.60 -23.26
CA GLY A 115 -8.39 7.18 -24.61
C GLY A 115 -8.41 6.21 -25.79
N LEU A 116 -8.85 4.95 -25.63
CA LEU A 116 -8.79 3.91 -26.68
C LEU A 116 -10.13 3.65 -27.40
N ILE A 117 -11.19 4.42 -27.14
CA ILE A 117 -12.47 4.25 -27.84
C ILE A 117 -12.97 5.60 -28.34
N ASN A 118 -12.68 5.89 -29.61
CA ASN A 118 -13.44 6.87 -30.40
C ASN A 118 -14.73 6.19 -30.86
N ARG A 119 -15.86 6.46 -30.20
CA ARG A 119 -17.17 6.00 -30.68
C ARG A 119 -17.74 7.02 -31.65
N GLU A 120 -17.28 6.96 -32.90
CA GLU A 120 -17.74 7.84 -33.98
C GLU A 120 -18.47 7.00 -35.05
N GLY A 121 -19.79 7.15 -35.10
CA GLY A 121 -20.63 7.11 -36.31
C GLY A 121 -20.76 5.80 -37.11
N THR A 122 -21.78 5.00 -36.79
CA THR A 122 -22.48 4.18 -37.80
C THR A 122 -23.99 4.38 -37.67
N ASP A 123 -24.45 5.59 -37.96
CA ASP A 123 -25.84 5.87 -38.32
C ASP A 123 -25.86 6.46 -39.74
N LYS A 124 -26.01 5.60 -40.73
CA LYS A 124 -26.51 5.96 -42.07
C LYS A 124 -27.43 4.84 -42.54
N ALA A 125 -28.68 5.23 -42.74
CA ALA A 125 -29.73 4.51 -43.45
C ALA A 125 -29.38 4.25 -44.91
#